data_AF-A0A7X1X136-F1
#
_entry.id   AF-A0A7X1X136-F1
#
_cell.length_a   1.000
_cell.length_b   1.000
_cell.length_c   1.000
_cell.angle_alpha   90.00
_cell.angle_beta   90.00
_cell.angle_gamma   90.00
#
_symmetry.space_group_name_H-M   'P 1'
#
loop_
_entity.id
_entity.type
_entity.pdbx_description
1 polymer ?
#
loop_
_entity_poly.entity_id
_entity_poly.type
_entity_poly.pdbx_seq_one_letter_code
_entity_poly.pdbx_strand_id
1 'polypeptide(L)'
;SLLASVAFALLFLFGGHLFVQMQTDIASVRETAFQYLPYLAVLPLIAVWSYLLDGLFIGATRAREMRNAMVISVVIAFPVAWALHGFGNHGLWISFLLFMVLRSATLGVYAWR
;
A
#
# COMPACT_ATOMS: atom_id res chain seq x y z
N SER A 1 -7.78 -4.20 -10.90
CA SER A 1 -7.69 -3.56 -12.23
C SER A 1 -7.14 -2.15 -12.06
N LEU A 2 -6.25 -1.70 -12.94
CA LEU A 2 -5.67 -0.35 -12.89
C LEU A 2 -6.74 0.75 -12.99
N LEU A 3 -7.76 0.55 -13.83
CA LEU A 3 -8.89 1.48 -13.95
C LEU A 3 -9.62 1.67 -12.62
N ALA A 4 -9.88 0.57 -11.90
CA ALA A 4 -10.50 0.64 -10.59
C ALA A 4 -9.59 1.38 -9.59
N SER A 5 -8.27 1.13 -9.62
CA SER A 5 -7.32 1.84 -8.76
C SER A 5 -7.27 3.34 -9.03
N VAL A 6 -7.30 3.77 -10.30
CA VAL A 6 -7.38 5.18 -10.68
C VAL A 6 -8.71 5.77 -10.21
N ALA A 7 -9.82 5.07 -10.42
CA ALA A 7 -11.13 5.51 -9.96
C ALA A 7 -11.15 5.71 -8.44
N PHE A 8 -10.65 4.74 -7.66
CA PHE A 8 -10.55 4.85 -6.21
C PHE A 8 -9.61 5.98 -5.77
N ALA A 9 -8.47 6.17 -6.45
CA ALA A 9 -7.56 7.26 -6.15
C ALA A 9 -8.25 8.63 -6.32
N LEU A 10 -8.98 8.83 -7.43
CA LEU A 10 -9.77 10.05 -7.65
C LEU A 10 -10.89 10.18 -6.61
N LEU A 11 -11.57 9.09 -6.28
CA LEU A 11 -12.63 9.07 -5.27
C LEU A 11 -12.12 9.52 -3.90
N PHE A 12 -10.95 9.06 -3.47
CA PHE A 12 -10.35 9.48 -2.21
C PHE A 12 -9.74 10.88 -2.28
N LEU A 13 -9.23 11.29 -3.44
CA LEU A 13 -8.70 12.64 -3.64
C LEU A 13 -9.80 13.71 -3.51
N PHE A 14 -10.97 13.48 -4.10
CA PHE A 14 -12.08 14.45 -4.10
C PHE A 14 -13.14 14.18 -3.04
N GLY A 15 -13.41 12.92 -2.71
CA GLY A 15 -14.44 12.49 -1.76
C GLY A 15 -13.90 11.99 -0.42
N GLY A 16 -12.58 12.01 -0.20
CA GLY A 16 -11.96 11.46 1.00
C GLY A 16 -12.44 12.09 2.31
N HIS A 17 -12.75 13.40 2.30
CA HIS A 17 -13.25 14.09 3.50
C HIS A 17 -14.65 13.58 3.89
N LEU A 18 -15.55 13.41 2.92
CA LEU A 18 -16.87 12.83 3.17
C LEU A 18 -16.75 11.38 3.65
N PHE A 19 -15.86 10.60 3.04
CA PHE A 19 -15.59 9.22 3.46
C PHE A 19 -15.15 9.14 4.93
N VAL A 20 -14.21 9.97 5.35
CA VAL A 20 -13.74 10.02 6.75
C VAL A 20 -14.85 10.50 7.69
N GLN A 21 -15.70 11.43 7.26
CA GLN A 21 -16.83 11.90 8.06
C GLN A 21 -17.86 10.79 8.32
N MET A 22 -18.11 9.90 7.36
CA MET A 22 -19.03 8.77 7.53
C MET A 22 -18.52 7.71 8.52
N GLN A 23 -17.22 7.72 8.85
CA GLN A 23 -16.57 6.65 9.62
C GLN A 23 -16.53 6.90 11.13
N THR A 24 -16.58 8.15 11.55
CA THR A 24 -16.52 8.52 12.97
C THR A 24 -17.04 9.94 13.15
N ASP A 25 -17.68 10.23 14.29
CA ASP A 25 -18.11 11.59 14.66
C ASP A 25 -17.09 12.35 15.53
N ILE A 26 -15.96 11.72 15.87
CA ILE A 26 -14.95 12.33 16.72
C ILE A 26 -14.10 13.31 15.90
N ALA A 27 -14.23 14.61 16.18
CA ALA A 27 -13.57 15.68 15.42
C ALA A 27 -12.04 15.52 15.34
N SER A 28 -11.38 15.23 16.48
CA SER A 28 -9.93 15.05 16.53
C SER A 28 -9.43 13.86 15.69
N VAL A 29 -10.23 12.80 15.56
CA VAL A 29 -9.92 11.64 14.73
C VAL A 29 -10.07 12.00 13.24
N ARG A 30 -11.11 12.75 12.88
CA ARG A 30 -11.33 13.23 11.50
C ARG A 30 -10.17 14.13 11.05
N GLU A 31 -9.81 15.13 11.85
CA GLU A 31 -8.70 16.05 11.54
C GLU A 31 -7.39 15.29 11.31
N THR A 32 -7.10 14.31 12.17
CA THR A 32 -5.95 13.43 12.00
C THR A 32 -6.04 12.66 10.69
N ALA A 33 -7.18 12.02 10.40
CA ALA A 33 -7.35 11.21 9.19
C ALA A 33 -7.24 12.05 7.90
N PHE A 34 -7.74 13.29 7.89
CA PHE A 34 -7.62 14.19 6.74
C PHE A 34 -6.17 14.45 6.35
N GLN A 35 -5.26 14.58 7.32
CA GLN A 35 -3.82 14.77 7.06
C GLN A 35 -3.20 13.59 6.29
N TYR A 36 -3.75 12.39 6.42
CA TYR A 36 -3.23 11.18 5.78
C TYR A 36 -4.01 10.75 4.53
N LEU A 37 -5.05 11.48 4.13
CA LEU A 37 -5.81 11.22 2.90
C LEU A 37 -4.94 11.10 1.64
N PRO A 38 -3.88 11.91 1.44
CA PRO A 38 -3.02 11.76 0.26
C PRO A 38 -2.37 10.37 0.15
N TYR A 39 -1.94 9.79 1.27
CA TYR A 39 -1.38 8.43 1.31
C TYR A 39 -2.44 7.39 0.96
N LEU A 40 -3.65 7.57 1.49
CA LEU A 40 -4.79 6.70 1.21
C LEU A 40 -5.23 6.78 -0.26
N ALA A 41 -5.17 7.97 -0.87
CA ALA A 41 -5.51 8.18 -2.27
C ALA A 41 -4.48 7.55 -3.22
N VAL A 42 -3.18 7.58 -2.90
CA VAL A 42 -2.15 6.96 -3.76
C VAL A 42 -2.05 5.43 -3.58
N LEU A 43 -2.45 4.92 -2.42
CA LEU A 43 -2.33 3.49 -2.08
C LEU A 43 -2.89 2.54 -3.16
N PRO A 44 -4.09 2.73 -3.73
CA PRO A 44 -4.63 1.84 -4.77
C PRO A 44 -3.75 1.76 -6.02
N LEU A 45 -3.06 2.84 -6.38
CA LEU A 45 -2.17 2.89 -7.56
C LEU A 45 -0.88 2.12 -7.33
N ILE A 46 -0.41 2.08 -6.09
CA ILE A 46 0.79 1.35 -5.68
C ILE A 46 0.46 -0.13 -5.47
N ALA A 47 -0.59 -0.43 -4.71
CA ALA A 47 -0.90 -1.80 -4.29
C ALA A 47 -1.47 -2.69 -5.40
N VAL A 48 -2.01 -2.11 -6.48
CA VAL A 48 -2.63 -2.88 -7.59
C VAL A 48 -1.67 -3.90 -8.21
N TRP A 49 -0.38 -3.56 -8.28
CA TRP A 49 0.64 -4.41 -8.89
C TRP A 49 0.93 -5.63 -8.03
N SER A 50 1.05 -5.46 -6.70
CA SER A 50 1.23 -6.59 -5.79
C SER A 50 0.02 -7.51 -5.82
N TYR A 51 -1.20 -6.98 -5.86
CA TYR A 51 -2.40 -7.82 -5.88
C TYR A 51 -2.58 -8.58 -7.20
N LEU A 52 -2.23 -7.96 -8.33
CA LEU A 52 -2.26 -8.63 -9.63
C LEU A 52 -1.26 -9.79 -9.67
N LEU A 53 -0.03 -9.53 -9.21
CA LEU A 53 1.01 -10.55 -9.16
C LEU A 53 0.65 -11.65 -8.15
N ASP A 54 0.17 -11.32 -6.95
CA ASP A 54 -0.30 -12.32 -5.97
C ASP A 54 -1.33 -13.26 -6.63
N GLY A 55 -2.31 -12.73 -7.37
CA GLY A 55 -3.28 -13.54 -8.11
C GLY A 55 -2.66 -14.47 -9.16
N LEU A 56 -1.66 -13.98 -9.91
CA LEU A 56 -0.89 -14.78 -10.87
C LEU A 56 -0.14 -15.93 -10.19
N PHE A 57 0.60 -15.65 -9.12
CA PHE A 57 1.40 -16.65 -8.40
C PHE A 57 0.52 -17.68 -7.69
N ILE A 58 -0.59 -17.25 -7.09
CA ILE A 58 -1.58 -18.16 -6.49
C ILE A 58 -2.19 -19.06 -7.56
N GLY A 59 -2.63 -18.50 -8.69
CA GLY A 59 -3.19 -19.26 -9.82
C GLY A 59 -2.19 -20.26 -10.42
N ALA A 60 -0.91 -19.90 -10.47
CA ALA A 60 0.18 -20.78 -10.90
C ALA A 60 0.66 -21.75 -9.80
N THR A 61 0.07 -21.75 -8.60
CA THR A 61 0.48 -22.55 -7.44
C THR A 61 1.95 -22.35 -7.01
N ARG A 62 2.54 -21.20 -7.36
CA ARG A 62 3.94 -20.83 -7.11
C ARG A 62 4.15 -20.21 -5.70
N ALA A 63 3.63 -20.88 -4.67
CA ALA A 63 3.60 -20.36 -3.29
C ALA A 63 5.00 -20.12 -2.69
N ARG A 64 6.02 -20.91 -3.10
CA ARG A 64 7.39 -20.78 -2.59
C ARG A 64 8.02 -19.44 -2.98
N GLU A 65 7.82 -19.00 -4.20
CA GLU A 65 8.37 -17.73 -4.70
C GLU A 65 7.62 -16.54 -4.10
N MET A 66 6.29 -16.65 -3.98
CA MET A 66 5.49 -15.64 -3.31
C MET A 66 5.99 -15.41 -1.87
N ARG A 67 6.22 -16.48 -1.10
CA ARG A 67 6.79 -16.40 0.25
C ARG A 67 8.18 -15.76 0.24
N ASN A 68 9.07 -16.20 -0.64
CA ASN A 68 10.44 -15.66 -0.70
C ASN A 68 10.46 -14.17 -1.05
N ALA A 69 9.64 -13.75 -2.02
CA ALA A 69 9.47 -12.34 -2.40
C ALA A 69 9.00 -11.47 -1.23
N MET A 70 8.04 -11.99 -0.43
CA MET A 70 7.56 -11.31 0.78
C MET A 70 8.66 -11.12 1.81
N VAL A 71 9.43 -12.16 2.11
CA VAL A 71 10.54 -12.10 3.08
C VAL A 71 11.59 -11.08 2.62
N ILE A 72 11.99 -11.14 1.34
CA ILE A 72 12.94 -10.19 0.77
C ILE A 72 12.41 -8.75 0.88
N SER A 73 11.14 -8.53 0.55
CA SER A 73 10.51 -7.21 0.64
C SER A 73 10.53 -6.66 2.06
N VAL A 74 10.24 -7.49 3.07
CA VAL A 74 10.30 -7.08 4.48
C VAL A 74 11.73 -6.75 4.89
N VAL A 75 12.70 -7.60 4.55
CA VAL A 75 14.11 -7.38 4.90
C VAL A 75 14.64 -6.07 4.32
N ILE A 76 14.22 -5.70 3.10
CA ILE A 76 14.61 -4.44 2.46
C ILE A 76 13.83 -3.25 3.05
N ALA A 77 12.54 -3.41 3.34
CA ALA A 77 11.71 -2.33 3.89
C ALA A 77 12.06 -2.00 5.35
N PHE A 78 12.50 -2.98 6.13
CA PHE A 78 12.66 -2.85 7.59
C PHE A 78 13.66 -1.76 8.01
N PRO A 79 14.87 -1.62 7.42
CA PRO A 79 15.78 -0.52 7.77
C PRO A 79 15.17 0.85 7.52
N VAL A 80 14.39 1.01 6.45
CA VAL A 80 13.71 2.27 6.14
C VAL A 80 12.59 2.53 7.15
N ALA A 81 11.81 1.50 7.49
CA ALA A 81 10.78 1.61 8.52
C ALA A 81 11.36 1.98 9.89
N TRP A 82 12.49 1.38 10.25
CA TRP A 82 13.21 1.70 11.47
C TRP A 82 13.72 3.14 11.47
N ALA A 83 14.29 3.62 10.37
CA ALA A 83 14.74 5.00 10.24
C ALA A 83 13.57 6.00 10.34
N LEU A 84 12.38 5.61 9.89
CA LEU A 84 11.18 6.45 9.88
C LEU A 84 10.34 6.37 11.17
N HIS A 85 10.73 5.56 12.17
CA HIS A 85 9.90 5.34 13.37
C HIS A 85 9.58 6.64 14.14
N GLY A 86 10.48 7.62 14.12
CA GLY A 86 10.30 8.91 14.80
C GLY A 86 9.29 9.86 14.14
N PHE A 87 8.84 9.57 12.91
CA PHE A 87 7.93 10.43 12.15
C PHE A 87 6.44 10.11 12.38
N GLY A 88 6.13 9.24 13.35
CA GLY A 88 4.76 8.83 13.66
C GLY A 88 4.05 8.23 12.44
N ASN A 89 2.80 8.65 12.22
CA ASN A 89 1.95 8.09 11.15
C ASN A 89 2.48 8.38 9.74
N HIS A 90 3.22 9.47 9.51
CA HIS A 90 3.87 9.70 8.21
C HIS A 90 4.91 8.61 7.93
N GLY A 91 5.74 8.31 8.93
CA GLY A 91 6.71 7.23 8.84
C GLY A 91 6.05 5.87 8.57
N LEU A 92 4.94 5.60 9.25
CA LEU A 92 4.16 4.37 9.04
C LEU A 92 3.62 4.27 7.61
N TRP A 93 2.97 5.32 7.09
CA TRP A 93 2.42 5.33 5.74
C TRP A 93 3.49 5.18 4.67
N ILE A 94 4.60 5.92 4.79
CA ILE A 94 5.72 5.83 3.84
C ILE A 94 6.31 4.42 3.84
N SER A 95 6.53 3.84 5.03
CA SER A 95 7.05 2.48 5.17
C SER A 95 6.11 1.44 4.56
N PHE A 96 4.80 1.60 4.76
CA PHE A 96 3.79 0.72 4.20
C PHE A 96 3.72 0.82 2.67
N LEU A 97 3.72 2.03 2.11
CA LEU A 97 3.73 2.24 0.65
C LEU A 97 5.02 1.71 0.02
N LEU A 98 6.18 1.96 0.63
CA LEU A 98 7.45 1.40 0.18
C LEU A 98 7.40 -0.13 0.18
N PHE A 99 6.87 -0.74 1.25
CA PHE A 99 6.72 -2.18 1.31
C PHE A 99 5.83 -2.71 0.18
N MET A 100 4.71 -2.04 -0.15
CA MET A 100 3.89 -2.42 -1.29
C MET A 100 4.66 -2.33 -2.62
N VAL A 101 5.44 -1.27 -2.85
CA VAL A 101 6.30 -1.14 -4.04
C VAL A 101 7.31 -2.28 -4.12
N LEU A 102 8.00 -2.58 -3.01
CA LEU A 102 9.00 -3.65 -2.95
C LEU A 102 8.37 -5.03 -3.20
N ARG A 103 7.17 -5.28 -2.69
CA ARG A 103 6.42 -6.50 -3.00
C ARG A 103 6.16 -6.63 -4.49
N SER A 104 5.67 -5.57 -5.12
CA SER A 104 5.42 -5.56 -6.57
C SER A 104 6.70 -5.78 -7.37
N ALA A 105 7.80 -5.12 -6.98
CA ALA A 105 9.09 -5.26 -7.65
C ALA A 105 9.67 -6.68 -7.50
N THR A 106 9.71 -7.23 -6.29
CA THR A 106 10.27 -8.56 -6.02
C THR A 106 9.48 -9.67 -6.69
N LEU A 107 8.14 -9.63 -6.62
CA LEU A 107 7.29 -10.57 -7.36
C LEU A 107 7.43 -10.40 -8.87
N GLY A 108 7.56 -9.15 -9.37
CA GLY A 108 7.81 -8.87 -10.77
C GLY A 108 9.10 -9.51 -11.29
N VAL A 109 10.18 -9.49 -10.49
CA VAL A 109 11.44 -10.19 -10.81
C VAL A 109 11.25 -11.69 -10.90
N TYR A 110 10.48 -12.32 -10.00
CA TYR A 110 10.17 -13.74 -10.08
C TYR A 110 9.21 -14.10 -11.22
N ALA A 111 8.35 -13.18 -11.65
CA ALA A 111 7.43 -13.40 -12.76
C ALA A 111 8.13 -13.32 -14.12
N TRP A 112 9.17 -12.48 -14.22
CA TRP A 112 9.98 -12.34 -15.43
C TRP A 112 10.96 -13.51 -15.66
N ARG A 113 11.36 -14.18 -14.58
CA ARG A 113 12.21 -15.37 -14.59
C ARG A 113 11.38 -16.63 -14.80
#